data_AF-Q84X25-F1
#
_entry.id   AF-Q84X25-F1
#
_cell.length_a   1.000
_cell.length_b   1.000
_cell.length_c   1.000
_cell.angle_alpha   90.00
_cell.angle_beta   90.00
_cell.angle_gamma   90.00
#
_symmetry.space_group_name_H-M   'P 1'
#
loop_
_entity.id
_entity.type
_entity.pdbx_description
1 polymer ?
#
loop_
_entity_poly.entity_id
_entity_poly.type
_entity_poly.pdbx_seq_one_letter_code
_entity_poly.pdbx_strand_id
1 'polypeptide(L)'
;MSPSCCSGKYSVALFFFILSAVPIAYIISSEKAVPSTHVISYHSSGFLRECAKWDDVGRRFLVSYMDGGGGIGELVPTKDSDDVLKEVTLVKDVDLAGNSSNGFVIDRHRNRLLLAVGDLLGNRYSALVAYDLSTWRRLFLTVLSSHSKLSVVSLLMSL
;
A
#
# COMPACT_ATOMS: atom_id res chain seq x y z
N MET A 1 -52.93 11.25 -16.20
CA MET A 1 -51.97 11.24 -15.08
C MET A 1 -50.85 10.26 -15.44
N SER A 2 -49.70 10.79 -15.87
CA SER A 2 -48.58 9.96 -16.32
C SER A 2 -47.84 9.38 -15.11
N PRO A 3 -47.58 8.06 -15.03
CA PRO A 3 -46.95 7.48 -13.88
C PRO A 3 -45.45 7.84 -13.84
N SER A 4 -45.01 8.18 -12.63
CA SER A 4 -43.67 8.62 -12.25
C SER A 4 -42.61 7.58 -12.61
N CYS A 5 -41.82 7.86 -13.66
CA CYS A 5 -40.62 7.10 -14.03
C CYS A 5 -39.40 7.36 -13.10
N CYS A 6 -39.57 8.14 -12.04
CA CYS A 6 -38.48 8.46 -11.11
C CYS A 6 -38.29 7.38 -10.03
N SER A 7 -39.33 6.63 -9.65
CA SER A 7 -39.30 5.68 -8.53
C SER A 7 -38.44 4.42 -8.78
N GLY A 8 -38.45 3.88 -10.00
CA GLY A 8 -37.74 2.62 -10.30
C GLY A 8 -36.22 2.73 -10.17
N LYS A 9 -35.63 3.88 -10.53
CA LYS A 9 -34.19 4.11 -10.44
C LYS A 9 -33.71 4.18 -8.99
N TYR A 10 -34.48 4.83 -8.11
CA TYR A 10 -34.17 4.90 -6.68
C TYR A 10 -34.36 3.55 -5.98
N SER A 11 -35.39 2.78 -6.34
CA SER A 11 -35.58 1.42 -5.81
C SER A 11 -34.46 0.47 -6.23
N VAL A 12 -33.99 0.54 -7.48
CA VAL A 12 -32.85 -0.26 -7.95
C VAL A 12 -31.55 0.15 -7.26
N ALA A 13 -31.29 1.46 -7.13
CA ALA A 13 -30.11 1.96 -6.41
C ALA A 13 -30.12 1.55 -4.93
N LEU A 14 -31.28 1.66 -4.26
CA LEU A 14 -31.46 1.22 -2.87
C LEU A 14 -31.22 -0.28 -2.73
N PHE A 15 -31.72 -1.09 -3.68
CA PHE A 15 -31.49 -2.53 -3.70
C PHE A 15 -29.99 -2.87 -3.79
N PHE A 16 -29.24 -2.25 -4.72
CA PHE A 16 -27.80 -2.47 -4.82
C PHE A 16 -27.04 -1.96 -3.59
N PHE A 17 -27.47 -0.86 -2.99
CA PHE A 17 -26.88 -0.35 -1.75
C PHE A 17 -27.06 -1.33 -0.59
N ILE A 18 -28.26 -1.88 -0.41
CA ILE A 18 -28.50 -2.92 0.62
C ILE A 18 -27.71 -4.19 0.30
N LEU A 19 -27.65 -4.60 -0.98
CA LEU A 19 -26.88 -5.76 -1.39
C LEU A 19 -25.38 -5.58 -1.11
N SER A 20 -24.83 -4.37 -1.26
CA SER A 20 -23.44 -4.05 -0.90
C SER A 20 -23.17 -4.11 0.61
N ALA A 21 -24.20 -4.03 1.45
CA ALA A 21 -24.03 -4.17 2.90
C ALA A 21 -23.60 -5.59 3.29
N VAL A 22 -23.94 -6.62 2.50
CA VAL A 22 -23.57 -8.01 2.76
C VAL A 22 -22.04 -8.23 2.70
N PRO A 23 -21.32 -7.88 1.60
CA PRO A 23 -19.87 -8.02 1.57
C PRO A 23 -19.17 -7.10 2.59
N ILE A 24 -19.69 -5.89 2.84
CA ILE A 24 -19.13 -4.99 3.86
C ILE A 24 -19.25 -5.60 5.26
N ALA A 25 -20.42 -6.12 5.62
CA ALA A 25 -20.64 -6.79 6.90
C ALA A 25 -19.76 -8.03 7.05
N TYR A 26 -19.58 -8.79 5.97
CA TYR A 26 -18.68 -9.95 5.95
C TYR A 26 -17.22 -9.56 6.19
N ILE A 27 -16.71 -8.50 5.55
CA ILE A 27 -15.36 -7.97 5.79
C ILE A 27 -15.23 -7.53 7.25
N ILE A 28 -16.16 -6.73 7.77
CA ILE A 28 -16.13 -6.28 9.17
C ILE A 28 -16.16 -7.45 10.15
N SER A 29 -16.99 -8.47 9.89
CA SER A 29 -17.04 -9.67 10.73
C SER A 29 -15.73 -10.45 10.68
N SER A 30 -15.06 -10.49 9.53
CA SER A 30 -13.79 -11.20 9.35
C SER A 30 -12.65 -10.47 10.06
N GLU A 31 -12.59 -9.14 9.96
CA GLU A 31 -11.60 -8.30 10.67
C GLU A 31 -11.79 -8.29 12.19
N LYS A 32 -13.02 -8.54 12.69
CA LYS A 32 -13.34 -8.61 14.12
C LYS A 32 -13.29 -10.02 14.70
N ALA A 33 -13.26 -11.05 13.86
CA ALA A 33 -13.24 -12.42 14.34
C ALA A 33 -11.97 -12.65 15.15
N VAL A 34 -12.10 -13.32 16.31
CA VAL A 34 -10.93 -13.66 17.12
C VAL A 34 -10.07 -14.65 16.31
N PRO A 35 -8.84 -14.26 15.96
CA PRO A 35 -7.98 -15.13 15.17
C PRO A 35 -7.56 -16.33 16.01
N SER A 36 -7.55 -17.51 15.39
CA SER A 36 -7.04 -18.75 16.01
C SER A 36 -5.51 -18.80 16.09
N THR A 37 -4.85 -17.78 15.56
CA THR A 37 -3.38 -17.67 15.47
C THR A 37 -2.88 -16.51 16.31
N HIS A 38 -1.59 -16.56 16.68
CA HIS A 38 -0.96 -15.48 17.40
C HIS A 38 -0.92 -14.20 16.55
N VAL A 39 -1.52 -13.13 17.06
CA VAL A 39 -1.57 -11.83 16.39
C VAL A 39 -0.69 -10.84 17.12
N ILE A 40 0.06 -10.07 16.34
CA ILE A 40 0.90 -8.99 16.82
C ILE A 40 0.15 -7.68 16.57
N SER A 41 -0.29 -7.05 17.64
CA SER A 41 -0.98 -5.77 17.59
C SER A 41 0.05 -4.62 17.59
N TYR A 42 -0.21 -3.60 16.79
CA TYR A 42 0.63 -2.40 16.77
C TYR A 42 -0.16 -1.12 16.51
N HIS A 43 0.36 -0.01 17.00
CA HIS A 43 -0.18 1.33 16.75
C HIS A 43 0.50 1.96 15.53
N SER A 44 -0.28 2.21 14.48
CA SER A 44 0.11 3.00 13.30
C SER A 44 -0.30 4.47 13.48
N SER A 45 0.47 5.39 12.90
CA SER A 45 0.13 6.82 12.80
C SER A 45 -0.73 7.18 11.58
N GLY A 46 -0.93 6.23 10.66
CA GLY A 46 -1.64 6.41 9.40
C GLY A 46 -2.62 5.27 9.09
N PHE A 47 -3.29 5.36 7.94
CA PHE A 47 -4.30 4.40 7.49
C PHE A 47 -3.74 3.45 6.42
N LEU A 48 -4.22 2.20 6.43
CA LEU A 48 -4.01 1.18 5.39
C LEU A 48 -2.53 0.82 5.14
N ARG A 49 -2.03 -0.21 5.84
CA ARG A 49 -0.70 -0.79 5.57
C ARG A 49 -0.85 -1.88 4.54
N GLU A 50 -0.25 -1.68 3.38
CA GLU A 50 -0.45 -2.60 2.26
C GLU A 50 0.33 -3.91 2.47
N CYS A 51 1.54 -3.85 3.04
CA CYS A 51 2.35 -5.01 3.29
C CYS A 51 3.14 -4.90 4.60
N ALA A 52 3.30 -6.03 5.28
CA ALA A 52 4.20 -6.22 6.40
C ALA A 52 5.08 -7.46 6.17
N LYS A 53 6.37 -7.39 6.51
CA LYS A 53 7.31 -8.51 6.41
C LYS A 53 8.28 -8.55 7.58
N TRP A 54 8.69 -9.76 7.95
CA TRP A 54 9.69 -10.01 8.99
C TRP A 54 11.11 -9.92 8.40
N ASP A 55 11.95 -9.07 9.00
CA ASP A 55 13.40 -9.01 8.80
C ASP A 55 14.06 -9.90 9.86
N ASP A 56 14.48 -11.09 9.47
CA ASP A 56 15.04 -12.12 10.35
C ASP A 56 16.35 -11.72 11.03
N VAL A 57 17.26 -11.09 10.27
CA VAL A 57 18.55 -10.63 10.80
C VAL A 57 18.40 -9.41 11.69
N GLY A 58 17.57 -8.44 11.27
CA GLY A 58 17.26 -7.26 12.06
C GLY A 58 16.33 -7.53 13.25
N ARG A 59 15.71 -8.72 13.30
CA ARG A 59 14.67 -9.12 14.26
C ARG A 59 13.59 -8.06 14.43
N ARG A 60 13.04 -7.60 13.30
CA ARG A 60 12.06 -6.52 13.27
C ARG A 60 11.00 -6.75 12.20
N PHE A 61 9.82 -6.19 12.44
CA PHE A 61 8.78 -6.13 11.41
C PHE A 61 8.89 -4.83 10.63
N LEU A 62 8.87 -4.95 9.31
CA LEU A 62 8.85 -3.82 8.39
C LEU A 62 7.46 -3.68 7.79
N VAL A 63 7.00 -2.44 7.60
CA VAL A 63 5.68 -2.13 7.06
C VAL A 63 5.75 -1.06 5.97
N SER A 64 4.89 -1.17 4.95
CA SER A 64 4.77 -0.17 3.87
C SER A 64 3.70 0.88 4.15
N TYR A 65 3.87 2.08 3.59
CA TYR A 65 2.96 3.24 3.72
C TYR A 65 2.04 3.41 2.50
N MET A 66 0.74 3.10 2.59
CA MET A 66 -0.18 3.38 1.47
C MET A 66 -0.69 4.83 1.46
N ASP A 67 -0.58 5.55 2.57
CA ASP A 67 -1.14 6.88 2.84
C ASP A 67 -0.37 8.06 2.22
N GLY A 68 0.37 7.83 1.13
CA GLY A 68 1.07 8.89 0.38
C GLY A 68 2.40 9.33 0.99
N GLY A 69 2.95 8.54 1.91
CA GLY A 69 4.19 8.84 2.62
C GLY A 69 5.48 8.51 1.87
N GLY A 70 5.48 7.52 0.97
CA GLY A 70 6.67 7.05 0.27
C GLY A 70 7.81 6.58 1.21
N GLY A 71 7.87 5.29 1.56
CA GLY A 71 8.89 4.76 2.47
C GLY A 71 8.58 3.42 3.12
N ILE A 72 9.30 3.11 4.20
CA ILE A 72 9.14 1.92 5.04
C ILE A 72 9.18 2.31 6.52
N GLY A 73 8.31 1.69 7.32
CA GLY A 73 8.30 1.76 8.78
C GLY A 73 8.83 0.49 9.43
N GLU A 74 9.18 0.60 10.70
CA GLU A 74 9.52 -0.49 11.60
C GLU A 74 8.53 -0.54 12.76
N LEU A 75 8.18 -1.75 13.20
CA LEU A 75 7.43 -1.94 14.44
C LEU A 75 8.42 -2.16 15.59
N VAL A 76 8.42 -1.23 16.55
CA VAL A 76 9.29 -1.27 17.73
C VAL A 76 8.47 -1.50 19.00
N PRO A 77 9.01 -2.19 20.02
CA PRO A 77 8.35 -2.31 21.31
C PRO A 77 8.12 -0.93 21.96
N THR A 78 6.97 -0.76 22.61
CA THR A 78 6.69 0.45 23.39
C THR A 78 7.36 0.30 24.77
N LYS A 79 7.98 1.37 25.28
CA LYS A 79 8.65 1.33 26.60
C LYS A 79 7.69 1.07 27.78
N ASP A 80 6.42 1.39 27.59
CA ASP A 80 5.39 1.36 28.63
C ASP A 80 4.54 0.07 28.58
N SER A 81 4.66 -0.74 27.53
CA SER A 81 3.98 -2.04 27.40
C SER A 81 4.64 -2.93 26.35
N ASP A 82 4.97 -4.17 26.73
CA ASP A 82 5.54 -5.17 25.83
C ASP A 82 4.51 -5.74 24.83
N ASP A 83 3.21 -5.58 25.11
CA ASP A 83 2.13 -6.21 24.34
C ASP A 83 1.77 -5.48 23.04
N VAL A 84 2.12 -4.19 22.89
CA VAL A 84 1.72 -3.40 21.73
C VAL A 84 2.91 -2.69 21.11
N LEU A 85 3.23 -3.07 19.88
CA LEU A 85 4.29 -2.43 19.11
C LEU A 85 3.84 -1.05 18.64
N LYS A 86 4.79 -0.16 18.40
CA LYS A 86 4.57 1.14 17.81
C LYS A 86 5.24 1.19 16.46
N GLU A 87 4.54 1.71 15.47
CA GLU A 87 5.14 1.97 14.18
C GLU A 87 5.99 3.25 14.23
N VAL A 88 7.24 3.13 13.78
CA VAL A 88 8.19 4.22 13.63
C VAL A 88 8.68 4.26 12.19
N THR A 89 8.75 5.45 11.61
CA THR A 89 9.27 5.62 10.26
C THR A 89 10.78 5.38 10.23
N LEU A 90 11.20 4.41 9.43
CA LEU A 90 12.61 4.12 9.17
C LEU A 90 13.17 4.97 8.06
N VAL A 91 12.47 4.97 6.92
CA VAL A 91 12.86 5.73 5.75
C VAL A 91 11.62 6.37 5.14
N LYS A 92 11.74 7.65 4.83
CA LYS A 92 10.74 8.41 4.10
C LYS A 92 11.47 9.27 3.09
N ASP A 93 11.28 8.96 1.83
CA ASP A 93 12.03 9.59 0.74
C ASP A 93 11.21 10.74 0.16
N VAL A 94 11.81 11.92 0.10
CA VAL A 94 11.18 13.13 -0.42
C VAL A 94 10.78 12.96 -1.89
N ASP A 95 11.57 12.20 -2.66
CA ASP A 95 11.27 11.96 -4.08
C ASP A 95 10.03 11.06 -4.25
N LEU A 96 9.69 10.26 -3.23
CA LEU A 96 8.52 9.38 -3.21
C LEU A 96 7.29 10.03 -2.56
N ALA A 97 7.42 11.24 -2.02
CA ALA A 97 6.31 11.93 -1.36
C ALA A 97 5.11 12.05 -2.30
N GLY A 98 3.92 11.72 -1.79
CA GLY A 98 2.68 11.69 -2.56
C GLY A 98 2.37 10.35 -3.23
N ASN A 99 3.38 9.48 -3.43
CA ASN A 99 3.15 8.12 -3.93
C ASN A 99 2.89 7.14 -2.78
N SER A 100 2.16 6.07 -3.09
CA SER A 100 1.93 4.93 -2.20
C SER A 100 3.14 4.00 -2.21
N SER A 101 3.49 3.47 -1.05
CA SER A 101 4.42 2.36 -0.88
C SER A 101 3.60 1.08 -0.76
N ASN A 102 3.71 0.25 -1.79
CA ASN A 102 2.97 -0.99 -1.92
C ASN A 102 3.87 -2.16 -1.49
N GLY A 103 3.76 -3.29 -2.18
CA GLY A 103 4.52 -4.48 -1.87
C GLY A 103 6.02 -4.24 -1.93
N PHE A 104 6.73 -4.84 -0.98
CA PHE A 104 8.19 -4.83 -0.95
C PHE A 104 8.73 -6.25 -0.75
N VAL A 105 10.01 -6.45 -1.04
CA VAL A 105 10.71 -7.71 -0.78
C VAL A 105 12.07 -7.43 -0.15
N ILE A 106 12.45 -8.28 0.81
CA ILE A 106 13.75 -8.26 1.46
C ILE A 106 14.66 -9.20 0.66
N ASP A 107 15.57 -8.64 -0.15
CA ASP A 107 16.61 -9.37 -0.87
C ASP A 107 17.83 -9.52 0.05
N ARG A 108 17.80 -10.58 0.87
CA ARG A 108 18.85 -10.84 1.88
C ARG A 108 20.22 -11.06 1.25
N HIS A 109 20.30 -11.76 0.11
CA HIS A 109 21.57 -12.06 -0.55
C HIS A 109 22.33 -10.78 -0.93
N ARG A 110 21.61 -9.71 -1.28
CA ARG A 110 22.20 -8.41 -1.62
C ARG A 110 22.03 -7.36 -0.51
N ASN A 111 21.59 -7.80 0.67
CA ASN A 111 21.31 -6.96 1.84
C ASN A 111 20.50 -5.69 1.52
N ARG A 112 19.46 -5.83 0.69
CA ARG A 112 18.66 -4.70 0.22
C ARG A 112 17.16 -4.97 0.33
N LEU A 113 16.38 -3.91 0.46
CA LEU A 113 14.93 -3.92 0.38
C LEU A 113 14.51 -3.30 -0.95
N LEU A 114 13.69 -4.01 -1.72
CA LEU A 114 13.08 -3.52 -2.96
C LEU A 114 11.63 -3.18 -2.67
N LEU A 115 11.23 -1.93 -2.90
CA LEU A 115 9.88 -1.44 -2.64
C LEU A 115 9.24 -0.99 -3.96
N ALA A 116 8.05 -1.51 -4.24
CA ALA A 116 7.20 -1.01 -5.31
C ALA A 116 6.45 0.24 -4.84
N VAL A 117 6.54 1.28 -5.65
CA VAL A 117 5.91 2.57 -5.41
C VAL A 117 4.84 2.76 -6.48
N GLY A 118 3.61 3.02 -6.06
CA GLY A 118 2.44 3.09 -6.91
C GLY A 118 1.73 4.44 -6.82
N ASP A 119 1.09 4.79 -7.93
CA ASP A 119 0.17 5.92 -7.97
C ASP A 119 -1.26 5.44 -7.63
N LEU A 120 -1.71 5.71 -6.40
CA LEU A 120 -3.02 5.26 -5.93
C LEU A 120 -4.16 6.25 -6.21
N LEU A 121 -3.86 7.55 -6.33
CA LEU A 121 -4.84 8.64 -6.40
C LEU A 121 -4.56 9.66 -7.53
N GLY A 122 -3.61 9.40 -8.42
CA GLY A 122 -3.14 10.32 -9.49
C GLY A 122 -1.91 11.17 -9.14
N ASN A 123 -1.07 10.73 -8.20
CA ASN A 123 0.03 11.45 -7.57
C ASN A 123 1.47 11.07 -8.00
N ARG A 124 1.68 10.67 -9.27
CA ARG A 124 2.77 11.15 -10.16
C ARG A 124 3.35 10.05 -11.04
N TYR A 125 3.81 8.95 -10.45
CA TYR A 125 4.53 7.90 -11.19
C TYR A 125 4.57 6.56 -10.44
N SER A 126 4.71 5.48 -11.20
CA SER A 126 5.07 4.17 -10.63
C SER A 126 6.58 4.00 -10.65
N ALA A 127 7.17 3.42 -9.61
CA ALA A 127 8.60 3.19 -9.53
C ALA A 127 8.97 1.94 -8.73
N LEU A 128 10.19 1.49 -8.92
CA LEU A 128 10.86 0.55 -8.05
C LEU A 128 12.01 1.28 -7.34
N VAL A 129 12.00 1.27 -6.02
CA VAL A 129 13.07 1.83 -5.19
C VAL A 129 13.79 0.72 -4.44
N ALA A 130 15.10 0.89 -4.24
CA ALA A 130 15.90 -0.03 -3.44
C ALA A 130 16.58 0.72 -2.30
N TYR A 131 16.55 0.12 -1.11
CA TYR A 131 17.27 0.61 0.07
C TYR A 131 18.26 -0.43 0.56
N ASP A 132 19.41 0.03 1.05
CA ASP A 132 20.33 -0.82 1.81
C ASP A 132 19.75 -1.11 3.20
N LEU A 133 19.69 -2.38 3.62
CA LEU A 133 19.03 -2.76 4.88
C LEU A 133 19.82 -2.35 6.15
N SER A 134 21.12 -2.07 6.00
CA SER A 134 21.97 -1.70 7.13
C SER A 134 21.98 -0.20 7.39
N THR A 135 22.01 0.59 6.33
CA THR A 135 22.13 2.05 6.38
C THR A 135 20.85 2.79 6.03
N TRP A 136 19.85 2.09 5.48
CA TRP A 136 18.61 2.65 4.93
C TRP A 136 18.82 3.69 3.83
N ARG A 137 20.03 3.73 3.25
CA ARG A 137 20.34 4.61 2.12
C ARG A 137 19.69 4.06 0.86
N ARG A 138 19.12 4.96 0.07
CA ARG A 138 18.61 4.62 -1.25
C ARG A 138 19.76 4.19 -2.16
N LEU A 139 19.67 2.98 -2.68
CA LEU A 139 20.61 2.42 -3.65
C LEU A 139 20.25 2.87 -5.07
N PHE A 140 18.98 2.78 -5.43
CA PHE A 140 18.48 3.30 -6.70
C PHE A 140 16.98 3.60 -6.63
N LEU A 141 16.54 4.45 -7.55
CA LEU A 141 15.14 4.70 -7.86
C LEU A 141 14.97 4.58 -9.37
N THR A 142 14.08 3.69 -9.81
CA THR A 142 13.78 3.50 -11.22
C THR A 142 12.30 3.75 -11.44
N VAL A 143 12.00 4.86 -12.12
CA VAL A 143 10.64 5.15 -12.56
C VAL A 143 10.26 4.12 -13.62
N LEU A 144 9.17 3.41 -13.38
CA LEU A 144 8.55 2.50 -14.33
C LEU A 144 7.77 3.39 -15.30
N SER A 145 8.28 3.58 -16.50
CA SER A 145 7.65 4.41 -17.51
C SER A 145 6.25 3.89 -17.82
N SER A 146 5.25 4.75 -17.63
CA SER A 146 3.98 4.56 -18.34
C SER A 146 4.29 4.81 -19.81
N HIS A 147 4.26 3.75 -20.63
CA HIS A 147 4.27 3.94 -22.07
C HIS A 147 3.02 4.76 -22.42
N SER A 148 3.21 6.06 -22.59
CA SER A 148 2.30 6.90 -23.36
C SER A 148 2.15 6.25 -24.73
N LYS A 149 0.90 5.91 -25.09
CA LYS A 149 0.39 5.52 -26.41
C LYS A 149 1.34 4.69 -27.28
N LEU A 150 0.97 3.43 -27.48
CA LEU A 150 1.46 2.62 -28.59
C LEU A 150 1.49 3.43 -29.90
N SER A 151 2.71 3.52 -30.41
CA SER A 151 3.15 3.90 -31.75
C SER A 151 2.17 3.58 -32.87
N VAL A 152 1.70 4.61 -33.55
CA VAL A 152 1.56 4.61 -35.01
C VAL A 152 1.99 6.01 -35.46
N VAL A 153 3.15 6.13 -36.15
CA VAL A 153 3.47 7.10 -37.21
C VAL A 153 4.99 7.36 -37.36
N SER A 154 5.84 7.27 -36.34
CA SER A 154 7.25 7.73 -36.50
C SER A 154 8.30 6.65 -36.86
N LEU A 155 7.91 5.51 -37.44
CA LEU A 155 8.85 4.51 -37.97
C LEU A 155 8.72 4.29 -39.49
N LEU A 156 8.12 5.25 -40.20
CA LEU A 156 7.98 5.26 -41.66
C LEU A 156 8.72 6.42 -42.35
N MET A 157 9.70 7.04 -41.69
CA MET A 157 10.57 8.07 -42.30
C MET A 157 12.06 7.78 -42.10
N SER A 158 12.47 6.53 -42.18
CA SER A 158 13.89 6.17 -42.33
C SER A 158 14.03 4.84 -43.08
N LEU A 159 13.52 4.81 -44.31
CA LEU A 159 14.00 4.00 -45.44
C LEU A 159 13.64 4.73 -46.73
#